data_AF-A0A6D2CKL5-F1
#
_entry.id   AF-A0A6D2CKL5-F1
#
_cell.length_a   1.000
_cell.length_b   1.000
_cell.length_c   1.000
_cell.angle_alpha   90.00
_cell.angle_beta   90.00
_cell.angle_gamma   90.00
#
_symmetry.space_group_name_H-M   'P 1'
#
loop_
_entity.id
_entity.type
_entity.pdbx_description
1 polymer ?
#
loop_
_entity_poly.entity_id
_entity_poly.type
_entity_poly.pdbx_seq_one_letter_code
_entity_poly.pdbx_strand_id
1 'polypeptide(L)'
;MAMLKAGQLFLEADKVGCYDLSTNSGCIYLDADMIITEKLGGIYIPDGIAVHVERIDGRASMENGIIAVDRNNHPALLAGLEIMHTKFDADPYSDGVCNGIRKHFN
;
A
#
# COMPACT_ATOMS: atom_id res chain seq x y z
N MET A 1 -3.99 6.14 4.49
CA MET A 1 -5.21 5.66 5.17
C MET A 1 -6.04 4.69 4.33
N ALA A 2 -6.41 4.98 3.07
CA ALA A 2 -7.23 4.06 2.25
C ALA A 2 -6.65 2.64 2.17
N MET A 3 -5.33 2.52 2.01
CA MET A 3 -4.62 1.24 1.97
C MET A 3 -4.65 0.44 3.28
N LEU A 4 -4.90 1.08 4.42
CA LEU A 4 -5.14 0.35 5.68
C LEU A 4 -6.53 -0.30 5.68
N LYS A 5 -7.53 0.32 5.06
CA LYS A 5 -8.85 -0.29 4.89
C LYS A 5 -8.84 -1.35 3.77
N ALA A 6 -8.05 -1.13 2.71
CA ALA A 6 -7.95 -2.03 1.57
C ALA A 6 -9.34 -2.44 1.04
N GLY A 7 -9.62 -3.74 0.87
CA GLY A 7 -10.92 -4.24 0.38
C GLY A 7 -12.11 -3.81 1.23
N GLN A 8 -11.93 -3.63 2.54
CA GLN A 8 -13.00 -3.15 3.45
C GLN A 8 -13.52 -1.77 3.04
N LEU A 9 -12.68 -0.92 2.43
CA LEU A 9 -13.08 0.41 1.94
C LEU A 9 -14.25 0.33 0.95
N PHE A 10 -14.28 -0.70 0.11
CA PHE A 10 -15.31 -0.89 -0.91
C PHE A 10 -16.63 -1.37 -0.30
N LEU A 11 -16.55 -2.22 0.72
CA LEU A 11 -17.72 -2.72 1.45
C LEU A 11 -18.40 -1.59 2.24
N GLU A 12 -17.61 -0.75 2.91
CA GLU A 12 -18.12 0.40 3.65
C GLU A 12 -18.72 1.50 2.74
N ALA A 13 -18.23 1.59 1.50
CA ALA A 13 -18.75 2.53 0.50
C ALA A 13 -20.00 2.01 -0.23
N ASP A 14 -20.54 0.86 0.20
CA ASP A 14 -21.74 0.20 -0.34
C ASP A 14 -21.72 0.08 -1.87
N LYS A 15 -20.57 -0.35 -2.41
CA LYS A 15 -20.37 -0.48 -3.85
C LYS A 15 -21.03 -1.74 -4.39
N VAL A 16 -21.96 -1.56 -5.32
CA VAL A 16 -22.57 -2.64 -6.10
C VAL A 16 -21.48 -3.34 -6.93
N GLY A 17 -21.50 -4.68 -6.99
CA GLY A 17 -20.54 -5.46 -7.79
C GLY A 17 -19.33 -5.99 -7.01
N CYS A 18 -19.16 -5.61 -5.74
CA CYS A 18 -18.03 -6.03 -4.90
C CYS A 18 -18.27 -7.37 -4.17
N TYR A 19 -18.99 -8.31 -4.78
CA TYR A 19 -19.48 -9.53 -4.11
C TYR A 19 -18.37 -10.50 -3.69
N ASP A 20 -17.24 -10.49 -4.39
CA ASP A 20 -16.10 -11.36 -4.11
C ASP A 20 -15.09 -10.73 -3.12
N LEU A 21 -15.32 -9.49 -2.68
CA LEU A 21 -14.48 -8.86 -1.67
C LEU A 21 -14.88 -9.33 -0.26
N SER A 22 -13.87 -9.59 0.56
CA SER A 22 -14.01 -9.87 1.99
C SER A 22 -13.52 -8.68 2.81
N THR A 23 -13.86 -8.65 4.10
CA THR A 23 -13.37 -7.62 5.04
C THR A 23 -11.84 -7.62 5.18
N ASN A 24 -11.18 -8.71 4.82
CA ASN A 24 -9.72 -8.86 4.90
C ASN A 24 -9.04 -8.79 3.54
N SER A 25 -9.78 -8.53 2.46
CA SER A 25 -9.20 -8.44 1.12
C SER A 25 -8.17 -7.32 1.03
N GLY A 26 -7.07 -7.61 0.33
CA GLY A 26 -6.03 -6.65 0.00
C GLY A 26 -6.47 -5.55 -0.97
N CYS A 27 -5.50 -4.76 -1.43
CA CYS A 27 -5.70 -3.70 -2.39
C CYS A 27 -4.39 -3.40 -3.14
N ILE A 28 -4.51 -3.05 -4.42
CA ILE A 28 -3.39 -2.56 -5.24
C ILE A 28 -3.74 -1.13 -5.64
N TYR A 29 -3.04 -0.17 -5.05
CA TYR A 29 -3.04 1.22 -5.46
C TYR A 29 -2.03 1.41 -6.58
N LEU A 30 -2.44 2.16 -7.61
CA LEU A 30 -1.66 2.55 -8.75
C LEU A 30 -1.90 4.04 -9.01
N ASP A 31 -0.84 4.82 -9.23
CA ASP A 31 -0.97 6.16 -9.78
C ASP A 31 -1.65 6.11 -11.16
N ALA A 32 -2.32 7.20 -11.53
CA ALA A 32 -3.15 7.24 -12.73
C ALA A 32 -2.36 7.12 -14.05
N ASP A 33 -1.04 7.36 -14.01
CA ASP A 33 -0.12 7.21 -15.12
C ASP A 33 0.52 5.80 -15.21
N MET A 34 0.21 4.90 -14.27
CA MET A 34 0.59 3.49 -14.35
C MET A 34 -0.26 2.78 -15.40
N ILE A 35 0.27 2.63 -16.61
CA ILE A 35 -0.46 2.04 -17.73
C ILE A 35 -0.53 0.51 -17.61
N ILE A 36 -1.74 -0.02 -17.47
CA ILE A 36 -2.02 -1.47 -17.53
C ILE A 36 -2.17 -1.88 -19.00
N THR A 37 -1.23 -2.69 -19.51
CA THR A 37 -1.24 -3.17 -20.90
C THR A 37 -1.87 -4.55 -21.06
N GLU A 38 -1.83 -5.38 -20.01
CA GLU A 38 -2.36 -6.75 -19.98
C GLU A 38 -2.87 -7.10 -18.57
N LYS A 39 -3.48 -8.29 -18.41
CA LYS A 39 -3.95 -8.76 -17.10
C LYS A 39 -2.77 -8.97 -16.15
N LEU A 40 -2.90 -8.51 -14.91
CA LEU A 40 -1.86 -8.68 -13.88
C LEU A 40 -1.71 -10.13 -13.37
N GLY A 41 -2.79 -10.93 -13.43
CA GLY A 41 -2.76 -12.32 -12.96
C GLY A 41 -2.64 -12.45 -11.44
N GLY A 42 -2.13 -13.60 -10.99
CA GLY A 42 -1.79 -13.83 -9.58
C GLY A 42 -0.44 -13.21 -9.24
N ILE A 43 -0.40 -12.40 -8.18
CA ILE A 43 0.79 -11.67 -7.76
C ILE A 43 1.32 -12.27 -6.45
N TYR A 44 2.63 -12.53 -6.39
CA TYR A 44 3.32 -13.00 -5.20
C TYR A 44 4.26 -11.91 -4.69
N ILE A 45 4.00 -11.40 -3.48
CA ILE A 45 4.77 -10.31 -2.86
C ILE A 45 5.29 -10.73 -1.48
N PRO A 46 6.53 -10.35 -1.11
CA PRO A 46 7.10 -10.71 0.19
C PRO A 46 6.25 -10.19 1.36
N ASP A 47 5.90 -11.10 2.26
CA ASP A 47 5.03 -10.84 3.43
C ASP A 47 3.67 -10.18 3.13
N GLY A 48 3.26 -10.14 1.85
CA GLY A 48 2.01 -9.50 1.46
C GLY A 48 2.09 -8.00 1.22
N ILE A 49 3.29 -7.40 1.08
CA ILE A 49 3.44 -5.98 0.70
C ILE A 49 4.54 -5.73 -0.35
N ALA A 50 4.25 -4.85 -1.30
CA ALA A 50 5.25 -4.30 -2.21
C ALA A 50 4.91 -2.84 -2.57
N VAL A 51 5.94 -2.05 -2.90
CA VAL A 51 5.80 -0.65 -3.29
C VAL A 51 6.62 -0.33 -4.54
N HIS A 52 6.30 0.79 -5.19
CA HIS A 52 7.08 1.29 -6.31
C HIS A 52 8.52 1.59 -5.88
N VAL A 53 9.46 1.37 -6.80
CA VAL A 53 10.85 1.80 -6.66
C VAL A 53 11.20 2.60 -7.90
N GLU A 54 11.29 3.92 -7.75
CA GLU A 54 11.74 4.79 -8.83
C GLU A 54 13.25 4.64 -9.01
N ARG A 55 13.68 4.67 -10.28
CA ARG A 55 15.10 4.61 -10.65
C ARG A 55 15.44 5.75 -11.60
N ILE A 56 16.15 6.75 -11.06
CA ILE A 56 16.64 7.91 -11.81
C ILE A 56 18.16 8.00 -11.65
N ASP A 57 18.88 8.17 -12.76
CA ASP A 57 20.34 8.36 -12.79
C ASP A 57 21.14 7.34 -11.94
N GLY A 58 20.70 6.07 -11.96
CA GLY A 58 21.35 4.98 -11.23
C GLY A 58 21.06 4.95 -9.72
N ARG A 59 20.24 5.87 -9.21
CA ARG A 59 19.74 5.87 -7.83
C ARG A 59 18.40 5.16 -7.76
N ALA A 60 18.10 4.58 -6.60
CA ALA A 60 16.81 3.96 -6.32
C ALA A 60 16.17 4.62 -5.10
N SER A 61 14.90 5.01 -5.22
CA SER A 61 14.08 5.50 -4.12
C SER A 61 12.82 4.66 -3.99
N MET A 62 12.37 4.47 -2.76
CA MET A 62 11.06 3.87 -2.49
C MET A 62 10.00 4.93 -2.76
N GLU A 63 8.97 4.59 -3.52
CA GLU A 63 7.90 5.51 -3.90
C GLU A 63 6.52 4.94 -3.54
N ASN A 64 5.54 5.82 -3.36
CA ASN A 64 4.16 5.44 -3.05
C ASN A 64 3.24 5.39 -4.28
N GLY A 65 3.77 5.57 -5.50
CA GLY A 65 2.98 5.51 -6.73
C GLY A 65 2.43 4.12 -7.09
N ILE A 66 2.97 3.08 -6.44
CA ILE A 66 2.35 1.75 -6.37
C ILE A 66 2.42 1.31 -4.92
N ILE A 67 1.31 0.86 -4.36
CA ILE A 67 1.26 0.18 -3.06
C ILE A 67 0.35 -1.03 -3.22
N ALA A 68 0.92 -2.23 -3.12
CA ALA A 68 0.17 -3.48 -3.11
C ALA A 68 0.21 -4.09 -1.71
N VAL A 69 -0.97 -4.40 -1.15
CA VAL A 69 -1.11 -5.16 0.09
C VAL A 69 -2.06 -6.33 -0.12
N ASP A 70 -1.77 -7.49 0.46
CA ASP A 70 -2.62 -8.68 0.38
C ASP A 70 -3.79 -8.69 1.36
N ARG A 71 -3.71 -7.84 2.40
CA ARG A 71 -4.69 -7.74 3.49
C ARG A 71 -4.88 -6.30 3.97
N ASN A 72 -6.05 -6.02 4.54
CA ASN A 72 -6.27 -4.79 5.29
C ASN A 72 -5.34 -4.74 6.52
N ASN A 73 -5.11 -3.54 7.05
CA ASN A 73 -4.27 -3.30 8.23
C ASN A 73 -2.89 -3.97 8.14
N HIS A 74 -2.27 -3.97 6.95
CA HIS A 74 -0.97 -4.59 6.75
C HIS A 74 0.06 -4.05 7.78
N PRO A 75 0.83 -4.91 8.48
CA PRO A 75 1.69 -4.47 9.58
C PRO A 75 2.70 -3.38 9.22
N ALA A 76 3.28 -3.42 8.02
CA ALA A 76 4.16 -2.35 7.54
C ALA A 76 3.49 -0.96 7.45
N LEU A 77 2.23 -0.90 7.03
CA LEU A 77 1.48 0.36 6.98
C LEU A 77 1.01 0.80 8.37
N LEU A 78 0.72 -0.15 9.27
CA LEU A 78 0.44 0.16 10.67
C LEU A 78 1.68 0.71 11.39
N ALA A 79 2.87 0.17 11.12
CA ALA A 79 4.12 0.68 11.64
C ALA A 79 4.37 2.13 11.18
N GLY A 80 4.06 2.45 9.92
CA GLY A 80 4.10 3.82 9.42
C GLY A 80 3.09 4.74 10.11
N LEU A 81 1.84 4.27 10.30
CA LEU A 81 0.82 5.01 11.05
C LEU A 81 1.25 5.27 12.50
N GLU A 82 1.88 4.29 13.16
CA GLU A 82 2.41 4.43 14.51
C GLU A 82 3.49 5.52 14.59
N ILE A 83 4.40 5.58 13.60
CA ILE A 83 5.39 6.66 13.51
C ILE A 83 4.67 8.00 13.35
N MET A 84 3.67 8.09 12.47
CA MET A 84 2.92 9.32 12.23
C MET A 84 2.13 9.80 13.46
N HIS A 85 1.69 8.89 14.34
CA HIS A 85 1.02 9.25 15.58
C HIS A 85 1.97 9.79 16.66
N THR A 86 3.27 9.49 16.57
CA THR A 86 4.26 9.84 17.60
C THR A 86 5.16 11.01 17.21
N LYS A 87 5.42 11.20 15.92
CA LYS A 87 6.27 12.28 15.39
C LYS A 87 5.44 13.53 15.04
N PHE A 88 5.84 14.69 15.56
CA PHE A 88 5.09 15.96 15.43
C PHE A 88 4.99 16.46 13.98
N ASP A 89 6.06 16.32 13.20
CA ASP A 89 6.19 16.75 11.81
C ASP A 89 6.19 15.57 10.83
N ALA A 90 5.42 14.52 11.16
CA ALA A 90 5.39 13.31 10.36
C ALA A 90 4.82 13.56 8.97
N ASP A 91 5.47 12.98 7.96
CA ASP A 91 5.04 13.05 6.56
C ASP A 91 4.44 11.70 6.11
N PRO A 92 3.23 11.69 5.50
CA PRO A 92 2.57 10.45 5.11
C PRO A 92 3.37 9.54 4.17
N TYR A 93 4.21 10.12 3.31
CA TYR A 93 5.03 9.36 2.39
C TYR A 93 6.28 8.82 3.08
N SER A 94 7.14 9.71 3.58
CA SER A 94 8.43 9.33 4.15
C SER A 94 8.29 8.57 5.47
N ASP A 95 7.36 8.94 6.35
CA ASP A 95 7.13 8.25 7.61
C ASP A 95 6.08 7.14 7.49
N GLY A 96 4.94 7.46 6.88
CA GLY A 96 3.80 6.56 6.78
C GLY A 96 3.99 5.37 5.83
N VAL A 97 4.81 5.51 4.79
CA VAL A 97 5.13 4.42 3.84
C VAL A 97 6.58 4.00 4.02
N CYS A 98 7.53 4.90 3.75
CA CYS A 98 8.94 4.50 3.64
C CYS A 98 9.53 4.02 4.98
N ASN A 99 9.36 4.79 6.06
CA ASN A 99 9.86 4.38 7.37
C ASN A 99 9.03 3.26 7.99
N GLY A 100 7.72 3.19 7.71
CA GLY A 100 6.90 2.04 8.09
C GLY A 100 7.40 0.72 7.50
N ILE A 101 7.70 0.71 6.19
CA ILE A 101 8.24 -0.46 5.49
C ILE A 101 9.64 -0.82 5.99
N ARG A 102 10.53 0.17 6.17
CA ARG A 102 11.86 -0.06 6.78
C ARG A 102 11.73 -0.68 8.17
N LYS A 103 10.93 -0.08 9.06
CA LYS A 103 10.70 -0.59 10.41
C LYS A 103 10.17 -2.04 10.41
N HIS A 104 9.32 -2.39 9.46
CA HIS A 104 8.73 -3.72 9.35
C HIS A 104 9.74 -4.79 8.88
N PHE A 105 10.62 -4.45 7.94
CA PHE A 105 11.60 -5.39 7.38
C PHE A 105 13.00 -5.32 8.00
N ASN A 106 13.20 -4.46 9.01
CA ASN A 106 14.48 -4.11 9.65
C ASN A 106 15.50 -3.48 8.68
#